data_AF-A0A1X1C2M4-F1
#
_entry.id   AF-A0A1X1C2M4-F1
#
_cell.length_a   1.000
_cell.length_b   1.000
_cell.length_c   1.000
_cell.angle_alpha   90.00
_cell.angle_beta   90.00
_cell.angle_gamma   90.00
#
_symmetry.space_group_name_H-M   'P 1'
#
loop_
_entity.id
_entity.type
_entity.pdbx_description
1 polymer ?
#
loop_
_entity_poly.entity_id
_entity_poly.type
_entity_poly.pdbx_seq_one_letter_code
_entity_poly.pdbx_strand_id
1 'polypeptide(L)' 'MSFADILDEAAEREQQMIEIALANRPKPTMEFTGTCQNGDCGEKVDKGFFCCPECRTDYERIERAKQHRRVA' A
#
# COMPACT_ATOMS: atom_id res chain seq x y z
N MET A 1 -34.99 24.73 10.93
CA MET A 1 -33.75 24.18 11.52
C MET A 1 -33.91 22.68 11.48
N SER A 2 -33.15 21.95 10.65
CA SER A 2 -33.05 20.50 10.80
C SER A 2 -32.17 20.23 12.01
N PHE A 3 -32.67 19.42 12.93
CA PHE A 3 -31.89 18.96 14.08
C PHE A 3 -31.09 17.75 13.61
N ALA A 4 -29.81 17.67 13.95
CA ALA A 4 -29.00 16.51 13.61
C ALA A 4 -29.63 15.26 14.23
N ASP A 5 -29.91 14.26 13.41
CA ASP A 5 -30.45 12.99 13.86
C ASP A 5 -29.37 11.88 13.80
N ILE A 6 -29.79 10.65 14.12
CA ILE A 6 -28.88 9.51 14.17
C ILE A 6 -28.26 9.22 12.79
N LEU A 7 -28.95 9.56 11.69
CA LEU A 7 -28.44 9.38 10.34
C LEU A 7 -27.36 10.40 10.03
N ASP A 8 -27.56 11.65 10.43
CA ASP A 8 -26.55 12.70 10.27
C ASP A 8 -25.27 12.36 11.05
N GLU A 9 -25.39 11.92 12.31
CA GLU A 9 -24.24 11.48 13.13
C GLU A 9 -23.53 10.26 12.54
N ALA A 10 -24.28 9.32 11.97
CA ALA A 10 -23.70 8.13 11.34
C ALA A 10 -22.91 8.52 10.07
N ALA A 11 -23.47 9.41 9.25
CA ALA A 11 -22.81 9.90 8.04
C ALA A 11 -21.54 10.69 8.37
N GLU A 12 -21.57 11.56 9.38
CA GLU A 12 -20.39 12.29 9.84
C GLU A 12 -19.30 11.33 10.36
N ARG A 13 -19.68 10.30 11.10
CA ARG A 13 -18.74 9.28 11.59
C ARG A 13 -18.12 8.47 10.46
N GLU A 14 -18.90 8.09 9.45
CA GLU A 14 -18.38 7.42 8.26
C GLU A 14 -17.37 8.30 7.51
N GLN A 15 -17.75 9.56 7.28
CA GLN A 15 -16.90 10.54 6.61
C GLN A 15 -15.58 10.75 7.36
N GLN A 16 -15.65 10.88 8.69
CA GLN A 16 -14.46 10.96 9.55
C GLN A 16 -13.55 9.73 9.40
N MET A 17 -14.12 8.52 9.36
CA MET A 17 -13.34 7.29 9.18
C MET A 17 -12.65 7.23 7.81
N ILE A 18 -13.33 7.69 6.75
CA ILE A 18 -12.76 7.78 5.40
C ILE A 18 -11.60 8.79 5.38
N GLU A 19 -11.78 9.96 5.97
CA GLU A 19 -10.75 11.00 6.03
C GLU A 19 -9.50 10.51 6.76
N ILE A 20 -9.67 9.82 7.90
CA ILE A 20 -8.58 9.21 8.64
C ILE A 20 -7.87 8.14 7.80
N ALA A 21 -8.61 7.29 7.09
CA ALA A 21 -8.03 6.26 6.24
C ALA A 21 -7.23 6.86 5.06
N LEU A 22 -7.74 7.93 4.45
CA LEU A 22 -7.05 8.64 3.37
C LEU A 22 -5.78 9.34 3.88
N ALA A 23 -5.86 10.00 5.04
CA ALA A 23 -4.72 10.69 5.65
C ALA A 23 -3.59 9.72 6.03
N ASN A 24 -3.94 8.52 6.50
CA ASN A 24 -2.97 7.50 6.93
C ASN A 24 -2.60 6.49 5.83
N ARG A 25 -3.10 6.65 4.60
CA ARG A 25 -2.78 5.75 3.50
C ARG A 25 -1.26 5.78 3.24
N PRO A 26 -0.54 4.64 3.35
CA PRO A 26 0.89 4.62 3.11
C PRO A 26 1.17 4.99 1.66
N LYS A 27 2.04 5.99 1.47
CA LYS A 27 2.52 6.37 0.13
C LYS A 27 3.47 5.29 -0.38
N PRO A 28 3.43 4.95 -1.67
CA PRO A 28 4.44 4.06 -2.24
C PRO A 28 5.82 4.71 -2.09
N THR A 29 6.73 4.01 -1.42
CA THR A 29 8.11 4.46 -1.16
C THR A 29 9.12 3.86 -2.13
N MET A 30 8.68 3.04 -3.08
CA MET A 30 9.57 2.39 -4.03
C MET A 30 10.14 3.40 -5.03
N GLU A 31 11.46 3.48 -5.09
CA GLU A 31 12.19 4.30 -6.06
C GLU A 31 12.58 3.47 -7.29
N PHE A 32 12.60 4.10 -8.45
CA PHE A 32 13.02 3.44 -9.68
C PHE A 32 14.55 3.42 -9.75
N THR A 33 15.13 2.23 -9.77
CA THR A 33 16.59 2.03 -9.75
C THR A 33 17.17 1.63 -11.10
N GLY A 34 16.33 1.38 -12.11
CA GLY A 34 16.75 0.84 -13.42
C GLY A 34 17.08 -0.66 -13.40
N THR A 35 16.91 -1.32 -12.24
CA THR A 35 17.13 -2.76 -12.04
C THR A 35 15.92 -3.37 -11.34
N CYS A 36 15.66 -4.66 -11.61
CA CYS A 36 14.55 -5.39 -11.03
C CYS A 36 14.67 -5.36 -9.51
N GLN A 37 13.58 -4.95 -8.84
CA GLN A 37 13.52 -4.85 -7.38
C GLN A 37 13.42 -6.21 -6.68
N ASN A 38 13.23 -7.29 -7.44
CA ASN A 38 13.41 -8.63 -6.89
C ASN A 38 14.90 -8.88 -6.65
N GLY A 39 15.30 -8.99 -5.38
CA GLY A 39 16.70 -9.00 -4.94
C GLY A 39 17.56 -10.11 -5.56
N ASP A 40 16.93 -11.21 -5.99
CA ASP A 40 17.61 -12.37 -6.58
C ASP A 40 17.67 -12.33 -8.11
N CYS A 41 17.02 -11.35 -8.76
CA CYS A 41 16.92 -11.28 -10.22
C CYS A 41 18.05 -10.46 -10.86
N GLY A 42 18.23 -9.20 -10.45
CA GLY A 42 19.31 -8.34 -10.95
C GLY A 42 19.23 -7.89 -12.42
N GLU A 43 18.14 -8.22 -13.14
CA GLU A 43 17.93 -7.79 -14.53
C GLU A 43 17.69 -6.28 -14.64
N LYS A 44 18.15 -5.67 -15.74
CA LYS A 44 17.86 -4.25 -16.03
C LYS A 44 16.42 -4.08 -16.47
N VAL A 45 15.79 -2.98 -16.02
CA VAL A 45 14.41 -2.64 -16.38
C VAL A 45 14.38 -1.21 -16.89
N ASP A 46 13.86 -1.02 -18.10
CA ASP A 46 13.75 0.31 -18.70
C ASP A 46 12.53 1.09 -18.18
N LYS A 47 11.53 0.38 -17.65
CA LYS A 47 10.28 0.95 -17.11
C LYS A 47 9.67 0.06 -16.02
N GLY A 48 9.08 0.68 -15.01
CA GLY A 48 8.48 -0.04 -13.87
C GLY A 48 9.54 -0.61 -12.92
N PHE A 49 9.11 -1.41 -11.96
CA PHE A 49 10.00 -1.87 -10.87
C PHE A 49 10.46 -3.33 -11.00
N PHE A 50 9.86 -4.10 -11.91
CA PHE A 50 10.10 -5.53 -12.07
C PHE A 50 10.19 -5.88 -13.55
N CYS A 51 11.07 -6.82 -13.90
CA CYS A 51 11.23 -7.31 -15.27
C CYS A 51 10.05 -8.18 -15.73
N CYS A 52 9.38 -8.87 -14.80
CA CYS A 52 8.26 -9.77 -15.09
C CYS A 52 7.25 -9.84 -13.92
N PRO A 53 6.04 -10.39 -14.16
CA PRO A 53 5.02 -10.54 -13.13
C PRO A 53 5.45 -11.43 -11.96
N GLU A 54 6.23 -12.49 -12.23
CA GLU A 54 6.70 -13.42 -11.19
C GLU A 54 7.63 -12.72 -10.20
N CYS A 55 8.56 -11.90 -10.68
CA CYS A 55 9.46 -11.12 -9.82
C CYS A 55 8.72 -10.16 -8.90
N ARG A 56 7.62 -9.57 -9.36
CA ARG A 56 6.76 -8.75 -8.51
C ARG A 56 6.12 -9.60 -7.41
N THR A 57 5.56 -10.75 -7.78
CA THR A 57 4.86 -11.62 -6.82
C THR A 57 5.81 -12.19 -5.76
N ASP A 58 7.05 -12.53 -6.12
CA ASP A 58 8.04 -12.99 -5.16
C ASP A 58 8.48 -11.87 -4.21
N TYR A 59 8.70 -10.66 -4.72
CA TYR A 59 8.95 -9.48 -3.90
C TYR A 59 7.80 -9.23 -2.89
N GLU A 60 6.54 -9.24 -3.36
CA GLU A 60 5.36 -9.06 -2.50
C GLU A 60 5.25 -10.12 -1.41
N ARG A 61 5.56 -11.38 -1.72
CA ARG A 61 5.60 -12.48 -0.74
C ARG A 61 6.65 -12.25 0.33
N ILE A 62 7.86 -11.83 -0.06
CA ILE A 62 8.96 -11.55 0.85
C ILE A 62 8.61 -10.36 1.76
N GLU A 63 8.10 -9.26 1.20
CA GLU A 63 7.70 -8.09 1.97
C GLU A 63 6.57 -8.41 2.95
N ARG A 64 5.56 -9.18 2.53
CA ARG A 64 4.50 -9.66 3.40
C ARG A 64 5.04 -10.55 4.52
N ALA A 65 5.98 -11.46 4.21
CA ALA A 65 6.62 -12.29 5.21
C ALA A 65 7.42 -11.43 6.22
N LYS A 66 8.13 -10.38 5.79
CA LYS A 66 8.83 -9.45 6.69
C LYS A 66 7.87 -8.71 7.63
N GLN A 67 6.71 -8.28 7.12
CA GLN A 67 5.69 -7.63 7.94
C GLN A 67 5.16 -8.56 9.04
N HIS A 68 4.90 -9.83 8.71
CA HIS A 68 4.40 -10.81 9.68
C HIS A 68 5.48 -11.36 10.63
N ARG A 69 6.74 -11.42 10.20
CA ARG A 69 7.87 -11.90 11.03
C ARG A 69 8.34 -10.89 12.08
N ARG A 70 7.94 -9.61 11.97
CA ARG A 70 8.26 -8.56 12.94
C ARG A 70 7.39 -8.59 14.21
N VAL A 71 6.44 -9.51 14.32
CA VAL A 71 5.52 -9.68 15.46
C VAL A 71 6.03 -10.77 16.44
N ALA A 72 7.34 -10.79 16.71
CA ALA A 72 7.96 -11.72 17.66
C ALA A 72 8.71 -10.95 18.75
#